data_AF-A0A929UMP6-F1
#
_entry.id   AF-A0A929UMP6-F1
#
_cell.length_a   1.000
_cell.length_b   1.000
_cell.length_c   1.000
_cell.angle_alpha   90.00
_cell.angle_beta   90.00
_cell.angle_gamma   90.00
#
_symmetry.space_group_name_H-M   'P 1'
#
loop_
_entity.id
_entity.type
_entity.pdbx_description
1 polymer ?
#
loop_
_entity_poly.entity_id
_entity_poly.type
_entity_poly.pdbx_seq_one_letter_code
_entity_poly.pdbx_strand_id
1 'polypeptide(L)'
;CMMMLKAVRDVACSETVDVKVEFTVGYGFYCTFRNTDRTPEASFLEKIEKRMEELRDQKIPIRKRDTPMEEALQIFEKQGMLDKVQLFRYRASSSVNVYNLDGFYDYYYGYMLPDTSYVTKFHLQRQHDGFLLVLPPQEKPDVLVKTSSREKVFNQMILSTHWGRMMQVQNVADLNDCVVSGKVNQLILVQEALFERRIGEIAKHIYDRPHVKMVMIAGPSSSGKTSFANRLCIQLRTFGRTPHLISLDNYYKNREDTPKNPDGSYNFETIDAIDVEYFNESMKTL
;
A
#
# COMPACT_ATOMS: atom_id res chain seq x y z
N CYS A 1 6.90 -13.07 -3.96
CA CYS A 1 6.02 -13.38 -2.81
C CYS A 1 5.79 -14.88 -2.63
N MET A 2 5.16 -15.60 -3.59
CA MET A 2 4.87 -17.03 -3.46
C MET A 2 6.06 -17.90 -3.02
N MET A 3 7.23 -17.71 -3.65
CA MET A 3 8.47 -18.43 -3.28
C MET A 3 8.93 -18.15 -1.84
N MET A 4 8.75 -16.91 -1.35
CA MET A 4 9.06 -16.53 0.04
C MET A 4 8.07 -17.19 1.00
N LEU A 5 6.77 -17.17 0.71
CA LEU A 5 5.76 -17.81 1.56
C LEU A 5 5.96 -19.34 1.65
N LYS A 6 6.34 -19.98 0.54
CA LYS A 6 6.74 -21.39 0.52
C LYS A 6 7.99 -21.62 1.37
N ALA A 7 9.04 -20.81 1.20
CA ALA A 7 10.26 -20.93 1.98
C ALA A 7 10.03 -20.75 3.49
N VAL A 8 9.19 -19.80 3.89
CA VAL A 8 8.76 -19.62 5.28
C VAL A 8 8.10 -20.90 5.79
N ARG A 9 7.16 -21.47 5.04
CA ARG A 9 6.46 -22.70 5.44
C ARG A 9 7.41 -23.90 5.57
N ASP A 10 8.38 -24.02 4.66
CA ASP A 10 9.40 -25.07 4.70
C ASP A 10 10.33 -24.92 5.91
N VAL A 11 10.76 -23.70 6.23
CA VAL A 11 11.70 -23.42 7.33
C VAL A 11 11.01 -23.45 8.69
N ALA A 12 9.76 -22.98 8.77
CA ALA A 12 8.99 -22.98 10.00
C ALA A 12 8.54 -24.39 10.42
N CYS A 13 8.63 -25.41 9.55
CA CYS A 13 8.40 -26.83 9.88
C CYS A 13 7.12 -27.08 10.72
N SER A 14 6.00 -26.40 10.43
CA SER A 14 4.72 -26.40 11.18
C SER A 14 4.63 -25.54 12.45
N GLU A 15 5.65 -24.74 12.79
CA GLU A 15 5.47 -23.64 13.74
C GLU A 15 4.42 -22.66 13.23
N THR A 16 3.66 -22.11 14.17
CA THR A 16 2.49 -21.22 14.03
C THR A 16 2.77 -19.87 13.33
N VAL A 17 3.88 -19.76 12.59
CA VAL A 17 4.33 -18.54 11.94
C VAL A 17 3.73 -18.46 10.54
N ASP A 18 2.58 -17.80 10.44
CA ASP A 18 2.04 -17.36 9.16
C ASP A 18 2.57 -15.96 8.81
N VAL A 19 2.82 -15.68 7.54
CA VAL A 19 3.36 -14.40 7.07
C VAL A 19 2.30 -13.66 6.30
N LYS A 20 2.04 -12.40 6.69
CA LYS A 20 1.21 -11.48 5.94
C LYS A 20 2.09 -10.49 5.18
N VAL A 21 1.84 -10.35 3.88
CA VAL A 21 2.35 -9.22 3.10
C VAL A 21 1.43 -8.03 3.36
N GLU A 22 1.95 -6.98 3.99
CA GLU A 22 1.14 -5.82 4.40
C GLU A 22 1.06 -4.77 3.29
N PHE A 23 2.21 -4.24 2.85
CA PHE A 23 2.25 -3.17 1.83
C PHE A 23 3.62 -3.06 1.17
N THR A 24 3.67 -2.37 0.03
CA THR A 24 4.91 -2.08 -0.69
C THR A 24 5.57 -0.81 -0.16
N VAL A 25 6.88 -0.84 0.09
CA VAL A 25 7.70 0.34 0.43
C VAL A 25 8.96 0.36 -0.41
N GLY A 26 9.09 1.38 -1.27
CA GLY A 26 10.19 1.44 -2.22
C GLY A 26 10.15 0.25 -3.16
N TYR A 27 11.23 -0.53 -3.19
CA TYR A 27 11.36 -1.76 -4.00
C TYR A 27 11.16 -3.05 -3.19
N GLY A 28 10.58 -2.94 -1.99
CA GLY A 28 10.37 -4.08 -1.09
C GLY A 28 8.91 -4.24 -0.69
N PHE A 29 8.54 -5.48 -0.36
CA PHE A 29 7.28 -5.82 0.30
C PHE A 29 7.50 -5.94 1.80
N TYR A 30 6.80 -5.13 2.59
CA TYR A 30 6.81 -5.24 4.04
C TYR A 30 5.92 -6.39 4.50
N CYS A 31 6.50 -7.27 5.30
CA CYS A 31 5.89 -8.51 5.76
C CYS A 31 5.94 -8.58 7.29
N THR A 32 4.87 -9.10 7.89
CA THR A 32 4.75 -9.31 9.33
C THR A 32 4.36 -10.75 9.62
N PHE A 33 4.67 -11.24 10.83
CA PHE A 33 4.12 -12.50 11.30
C PHE A 33 2.70 -12.28 11.81
N ARG A 34 1.79 -13.21 11.49
CA ARG A 34 0.40 -13.18 11.96
C ARG A 34 0.26 -13.93 13.26
N ASN A 35 -0.73 -13.51 14.04
CA ASN A 35 -1.20 -14.22 15.24
C ASN A 35 -0.08 -14.52 16.25
N THR A 36 0.93 -13.66 16.30
CA THR A 36 2.07 -13.79 17.20
C THR A 36 2.67 -12.42 17.49
N ASP A 37 3.16 -12.24 18.72
CA ASP A 37 3.96 -11.08 19.12
C ASP A 37 5.45 -11.25 18.78
N ARG A 38 5.81 -12.38 18.12
CA ARG A 38 7.17 -12.63 17.67
C ARG A 38 7.52 -11.74 16.49
N THR A 39 8.68 -11.09 16.57
CA THR A 39 9.31 -10.42 15.42
C THR A 39 10.31 -11.35 14.74
N PRO A 40 10.52 -11.26 13.42
CA PRO A 40 11.51 -12.07 12.71
C PRO A 40 12.94 -11.81 13.23
N GLU A 41 13.61 -12.87 13.67
CA GLU A 41 15.03 -12.84 13.97
C GLU A 41 15.86 -12.87 12.68
N ALA A 42 17.04 -12.21 12.69
CA ALA A 42 17.93 -12.19 11.53
C ALA A 42 18.34 -13.62 11.09
N SER A 43 18.67 -14.48 12.07
CA SER A 43 19.01 -15.89 11.83
C SER A 43 17.88 -16.68 11.17
N PHE A 44 16.61 -16.33 11.45
CA PHE A 44 15.46 -16.96 10.83
C PHE A 44 15.26 -16.47 9.40
N LEU A 45 15.41 -15.16 9.14
CA LEU A 45 15.36 -14.59 7.80
C LEU A 45 16.46 -15.16 6.90
N GLU A 46 17.68 -15.35 7.41
CA GLU A 46 18.78 -15.99 6.69
C GLU A 46 18.44 -17.43 6.26
N LYS A 47 17.77 -18.20 7.12
CA LYS A 47 17.30 -19.56 6.77
C LYS A 47 16.24 -19.51 5.67
N ILE A 48 15.30 -18.57 5.74
CA ILE A 48 14.28 -18.40 4.71
C ILE A 48 14.92 -17.99 3.38
N GLU A 49 15.86 -17.03 3.40
CA GLU A 49 16.56 -16.56 2.21
C GLU A 49 17.35 -17.71 1.56
N LYS A 50 18.11 -18.47 2.35
CA LYS A 50 18.80 -19.67 1.88
C LYS A 50 17.82 -20.69 1.27
N ARG A 51 16.68 -20.92 1.91
CA ARG A 51 15.65 -21.82 1.37
C ARG A 51 15.09 -21.30 0.04
N MET A 52 14.90 -20.00 -0.10
CA MET A 52 14.49 -19.38 -1.38
C MET A 52 15.55 -19.59 -2.48
N GLU A 53 16.84 -19.53 -2.14
CA GLU A 53 17.93 -19.82 -3.09
C GLU A 53 17.92 -21.29 -3.54
N GLU A 54 17.71 -22.22 -2.60
CA GLU A 54 17.55 -23.64 -2.93
C GLU A 54 16.36 -23.88 -3.87
N LEU A 55 15.21 -23.25 -3.59
CA LEU A 55 14.02 -23.33 -4.45
C LEU A 55 14.31 -22.78 -5.85
N ARG A 56 15.04 -21.67 -5.97
CA ARG A 56 15.49 -21.09 -7.26
C ARG A 56 16.35 -22.08 -8.03
N ASP A 57 17.34 -22.67 -7.38
CA ASP A 57 18.32 -23.55 -8.01
C ASP A 57 17.69 -24.89 -8.46
N GLN A 58 16.63 -25.32 -7.77
CA GLN A 58 15.81 -26.49 -8.15
C GLN A 58 14.90 -26.25 -9.38
N LYS A 59 14.71 -25.00 -9.82
CA LYS A 59 13.87 -24.64 -10.98
C LYS A 59 12.45 -25.23 -10.91
N ILE A 60 11.83 -25.13 -9.74
CA ILE A 60 10.52 -25.72 -9.47
C ILE A 60 9.45 -25.02 -10.32
N PRO A 61 8.65 -25.76 -11.11
CA PRO A 61 7.62 -25.19 -11.95
C PRO A 61 6.48 -24.59 -11.12
N ILE A 62 6.00 -23.40 -11.53
CA ILE A 62 4.83 -22.75 -10.97
C ILE A 62 3.63 -23.08 -11.85
N ARG A 63 2.76 -23.97 -11.38
CA ARG A 63 1.65 -24.50 -12.18
C ARG A 63 0.36 -23.75 -11.89
N LYS A 64 -0.28 -23.23 -12.94
CA LYS A 64 -1.63 -22.67 -12.87
C LYS A 64 -2.64 -23.78 -13.11
N ARG A 65 -3.67 -23.87 -12.26
CA ARG A 65 -4.81 -24.78 -12.44
C ARG A 65 -6.11 -24.01 -12.26
N ASP A 66 -6.99 -24.12 -13.26
CA ASP A 66 -8.39 -23.72 -13.08
C ASP A 66 -9.06 -24.77 -12.18
N THR A 67 -9.49 -24.32 -11.00
CA THR A 67 -9.88 -25.19 -9.89
C THR A 67 -11.34 -24.89 -9.52
N PRO A 68 -12.24 -25.89 -9.47
CA PRO A 68 -13.59 -25.69 -8.98
C PRO A 68 -13.61 -25.07 -7.58
N MET A 69 -14.61 -24.24 -7.29
CA MET A 69 -14.66 -23.49 -6.03
C MET A 69 -14.54 -24.39 -4.79
N GLU A 70 -15.28 -25.50 -4.75
CA GLU A 70 -15.25 -26.44 -3.61
C GLU A 70 -13.86 -27.05 -3.39
N GLU A 71 -13.17 -27.44 -4.47
CA GLU A 71 -11.80 -27.97 -4.40
C GLU A 71 -10.83 -26.88 -3.89
N ALA A 72 -10.97 -25.65 -4.38
CA ALA A 72 -10.15 -24.53 -3.94
C ALA A 72 -10.36 -24.22 -2.45
N LEU A 73 -11.61 -24.21 -1.97
CA LEU A 73 -11.92 -24.01 -0.55
C LEU A 73 -11.25 -25.08 0.32
N GLN A 74 -11.36 -26.36 -0.05
CA GLN A 74 -10.70 -27.45 0.68
C GLN A 74 -9.18 -27.34 0.70
N ILE A 75 -8.56 -26.92 -0.42
CA ILE A 75 -7.12 -26.67 -0.49
C ILE A 75 -6.72 -25.56 0.49
N PHE A 76 -7.43 -24.44 0.50
CA PHE A 76 -7.09 -23.30 1.37
C PHE A 76 -7.37 -23.60 2.85
N GLU A 77 -8.43 -24.32 3.18
CA GLU A 77 -8.71 -24.79 4.55
C GLU A 77 -7.60 -25.71 5.06
N LYS A 78 -7.17 -26.70 4.27
CA LYS A 78 -6.09 -27.63 4.64
C LYS A 78 -4.75 -26.92 4.85
N GLN A 79 -4.54 -25.76 4.21
CA GLN A 79 -3.35 -24.94 4.40
C GLN A 79 -3.51 -23.86 5.48
N GLY A 80 -4.65 -23.78 6.16
CA GLY A 80 -4.93 -22.77 7.19
C GLY A 80 -5.16 -21.35 6.64
N MET A 81 -5.36 -21.19 5.33
CA MET A 81 -5.55 -19.89 4.67
C MET A 81 -7.03 -19.46 4.72
N LEU A 82 -7.55 -19.27 5.94
CA LEU A 82 -8.98 -19.01 6.19
C LEU A 82 -9.48 -17.67 5.63
N ASP A 83 -8.59 -16.69 5.48
CA ASP A 83 -8.91 -15.42 4.83
C ASP A 83 -9.31 -15.61 3.35
N LYS A 84 -8.65 -16.53 2.64
CA LYS A 84 -9.03 -16.90 1.26
C LYS A 84 -10.36 -17.64 1.23
N VAL A 85 -10.60 -18.54 2.18
CA VAL A 85 -11.87 -19.25 2.31
C VAL A 85 -13.02 -18.25 2.47
N GLN A 86 -12.85 -17.25 3.34
CA GLN A 86 -13.82 -16.16 3.51
C GLN A 86 -13.99 -15.32 2.24
N LEU A 87 -12.89 -14.96 1.58
CA LEU A 87 -12.91 -14.18 0.34
C LEU A 87 -13.76 -14.86 -0.75
N PHE A 88 -13.62 -16.18 -0.90
CA PHE A 88 -14.31 -16.93 -1.93
C PHE A 88 -15.82 -17.09 -1.70
N ARG A 89 -16.33 -16.90 -0.48
CA ARG A 89 -17.79 -16.91 -0.20
C ARG A 89 -18.54 -15.83 -0.97
N TYR A 90 -17.87 -14.72 -1.27
CA TYR A 90 -18.46 -13.58 -1.97
C TYR A 90 -18.25 -13.62 -3.49
N ARG A 91 -17.66 -14.70 -4.01
CA ARG A 91 -17.32 -14.82 -5.42
C ARG A 91 -18.43 -15.54 -6.18
N ALA A 92 -18.94 -14.91 -7.24
CA ALA A 92 -19.99 -15.48 -8.08
C ALA A 92 -19.51 -16.56 -9.08
N SER A 93 -18.20 -16.67 -9.32
CA SER A 93 -17.65 -17.61 -10.31
C SER A 93 -17.57 -19.04 -9.76
N SER A 94 -17.81 -20.03 -10.61
CA SER A 94 -17.76 -21.46 -10.25
C SER A 94 -16.34 -22.03 -10.12
N SER A 95 -15.33 -21.32 -10.61
CA SER A 95 -13.93 -21.76 -10.54
C SER A 95 -12.96 -20.59 -10.31
N VAL A 96 -11.76 -20.93 -9.86
CA VAL A 96 -10.68 -19.98 -9.57
C VAL A 96 -9.34 -20.53 -10.04
N ASN A 97 -8.49 -19.62 -10.52
CA ASN A 97 -7.12 -19.96 -10.88
C ASN A 97 -6.26 -20.08 -9.61
N VAL A 98 -5.85 -21.30 -9.28
CA VAL A 98 -4.95 -21.59 -8.17
C VAL A 98 -3.56 -21.89 -8.73
N TYR A 99 -2.53 -21.32 -8.10
CA TYR A 99 -1.14 -21.58 -8.42
C TYR A 99 -0.56 -22.59 -7.43
N ASN A 100 0.21 -23.54 -7.93
CA ASN A 100 0.94 -24.52 -7.14
C ASN A 100 2.45 -24.35 -7.32
N LEU A 101 3.17 -24.34 -6.20
CA LEU A 101 4.62 -24.38 -6.12
C LEU A 101 5.01 -25.48 -5.12
N ASP A 102 5.37 -26.66 -5.62
CA ASP A 102 5.83 -27.79 -4.79
C ASP A 102 4.89 -28.08 -3.60
N GLY A 103 3.61 -28.34 -3.91
CA GLY A 103 2.59 -28.64 -2.89
C GLY A 103 2.07 -27.42 -2.12
N PHE A 104 2.64 -26.22 -2.32
CA PHE A 104 2.09 -24.98 -1.78
C PHE A 104 1.15 -24.31 -2.77
N TYR A 105 -0.09 -24.14 -2.36
CA TYR A 105 -1.15 -23.56 -3.19
C TYR A 105 -1.46 -22.13 -2.78
N ASP A 106 -1.67 -21.26 -3.76
CA ASP A 106 -1.96 -19.85 -3.52
C ASP A 106 -2.86 -19.27 -4.63
N TYR A 107 -3.51 -18.14 -4.34
CA TYR A 107 -4.37 -17.41 -5.24
C TYR A 107 -3.71 -16.07 -5.61
N TYR A 108 -3.42 -15.87 -6.90
CA TYR A 108 -2.84 -14.64 -7.43
C TYR A 108 -3.65 -14.12 -8.62
N TYR A 109 -3.62 -12.79 -8.80
CA TYR A 109 -4.13 -12.14 -10.00
C TYR A 109 -3.02 -12.11 -11.08
N GLY A 110 -3.38 -12.43 -12.33
CA GLY A 110 -2.45 -12.34 -13.47
C GLY A 110 -1.66 -13.62 -13.72
N TYR A 111 -0.56 -13.51 -14.45
CA TYR A 111 0.32 -14.63 -14.81
C TYR A 111 1.52 -14.70 -13.86
N MET A 112 1.99 -15.92 -13.59
CA MET A 112 3.19 -16.17 -12.81
C MET A 112 4.34 -16.57 -13.74
N LEU A 113 5.57 -16.42 -13.26
CA LEU A 113 6.76 -16.93 -13.94
C LEU A 113 6.65 -18.46 -14.15
N PRO A 114 7.28 -19.03 -15.18
CA PRO A 114 7.17 -20.47 -15.46
C PRO A 114 7.69 -21.36 -14.32
N ASP A 115 8.80 -20.94 -13.69
CA ASP A 115 9.44 -21.65 -12.59
C ASP A 115 10.22 -20.67 -11.68
N THR A 116 10.71 -21.18 -10.56
CA THR A 116 11.44 -20.40 -9.54
C THR A 116 12.80 -19.86 -10.00
N SER A 117 13.41 -20.41 -11.05
CA SER A 117 14.75 -20.00 -11.50
C SER A 117 14.79 -18.60 -12.10
N TYR A 118 13.63 -18.09 -12.54
CA TYR A 118 13.47 -16.72 -13.03
C TYR A 118 13.62 -15.67 -11.93
N VAL A 119 13.50 -16.05 -10.65
CA VAL A 119 13.66 -15.13 -9.52
C VAL A 119 15.12 -15.15 -9.07
N THR A 120 15.96 -14.35 -9.73
CA THR A 120 17.42 -14.40 -9.58
C THR A 120 17.94 -13.58 -8.40
N LYS A 121 17.28 -12.47 -8.05
CA LYS A 121 17.70 -11.51 -7.02
C LYS A 121 16.58 -11.23 -6.04
N PHE A 122 16.86 -11.41 -4.76
CA PHE A 122 16.00 -11.04 -3.63
C PHE A 122 16.86 -10.93 -2.37
N HIS A 123 16.36 -10.23 -1.37
CA HIS A 123 16.98 -10.20 -0.04
C HIS A 123 15.91 -9.98 1.03
N LEU A 124 16.04 -10.65 2.17
CA LEU A 124 15.20 -10.50 3.33
C LEU A 124 15.91 -9.66 4.39
N GLN A 125 15.41 -8.45 4.61
CA GLN A 125 16.00 -7.52 5.57
C GLN A 125 15.03 -7.27 6.72
N ARG A 126 15.46 -7.45 7.97
CA ARG A 126 14.66 -7.05 9.13
C ARG A 126 14.34 -5.55 9.07
N GLN A 127 13.09 -5.21 9.36
CA GLN A 127 12.64 -3.83 9.42
C GLN A 127 11.53 -3.68 10.47
N HIS A 128 11.78 -2.86 11.50
CA HIS A 128 10.86 -2.67 12.62
C HIS A 128 10.40 -4.03 13.21
N ASP A 129 9.10 -4.24 13.37
CA ASP A 129 8.50 -5.47 13.91
C ASP A 129 8.31 -6.58 12.85
N GLY A 130 8.83 -6.37 11.64
CA GLY A 130 8.68 -7.27 10.51
C GLY A 130 9.94 -7.34 9.66
N PHE A 131 9.77 -7.59 8.37
CA PHE A 131 10.88 -7.67 7.42
C PHE A 131 10.45 -7.20 6.03
N LEU A 132 11.42 -6.75 5.23
CA LEU A 132 11.25 -6.47 3.82
C LEU A 132 11.70 -7.67 2.99
N LEU A 133 10.86 -8.09 2.05
CA LEU A 133 11.31 -8.80 0.85
C LEU A 133 11.73 -7.75 -0.18
N VAL A 134 13.03 -7.50 -0.29
CA VAL A 134 13.63 -6.54 -1.22
C VAL A 134 13.82 -7.19 -2.58
N LEU A 135 13.33 -6.51 -3.62
CA LEU A 135 13.45 -6.92 -5.01
C LEU A 135 14.23 -5.87 -5.81
N PRO A 136 14.85 -6.25 -6.94
CA PRO A 136 15.47 -5.30 -7.84
C PRO A 136 14.42 -4.38 -8.50
N PRO A 137 14.76 -3.12 -8.79
CA PRO A 137 13.90 -2.23 -9.55
C PRO A 137 13.79 -2.68 -11.01
N GLN A 138 12.70 -2.32 -11.68
CA GLN A 138 12.47 -2.70 -13.08
C GLN A 138 13.55 -2.15 -14.02
N GLU A 139 14.10 -0.97 -13.72
CA GLU A 139 15.14 -0.32 -14.53
C GLU A 139 16.51 -1.00 -14.38
N LYS A 140 16.74 -1.74 -13.29
CA LYS A 140 18.00 -2.47 -13.02
C LYS A 140 17.69 -3.83 -12.39
N PRO A 141 17.18 -4.80 -13.19
CA PRO A 141 16.68 -6.08 -12.68
C PRO A 141 17.75 -6.97 -12.04
N ASP A 142 19.03 -6.71 -12.29
CA ASP A 142 20.14 -7.50 -11.74
C ASP A 142 20.76 -6.93 -10.46
N VAL A 143 20.29 -5.77 -9.98
CA VAL A 143 20.89 -5.04 -8.88
C VAL A 143 19.89 -4.80 -7.76
N LEU A 144 20.16 -5.34 -6.57
CA LEU A 144 19.42 -4.98 -5.37
C LEU A 144 19.78 -3.58 -4.95
N VAL A 145 18.79 -2.70 -4.92
CA VAL A 145 18.96 -1.33 -4.43
C VAL A 145 18.63 -1.31 -2.95
N LYS A 146 19.55 -0.78 -2.13
CA LYS A 146 19.29 -0.57 -0.71
C LYS A 146 18.04 0.28 -0.56
N THR A 147 17.02 -0.26 0.10
CA THR A 147 15.78 0.48 0.32
C THR A 147 16.11 1.69 1.19
N SER A 148 15.96 2.90 0.65
CA SER A 148 16.09 4.11 1.47
C SER A 148 14.98 4.12 2.51
N SER A 149 15.29 4.46 3.76
CA SER A 149 14.29 4.45 4.83
C SER A 149 13.30 5.59 4.59
N ARG A 150 12.19 5.28 3.91
CA ARG A 150 11.06 6.19 3.74
C ARG A 150 10.20 6.17 5.00
N GLU A 151 10.81 6.48 6.16
CA GLU A 151 10.21 6.32 7.49
C GLU A 151 8.85 7.02 7.62
N LYS A 152 8.71 8.24 7.06
CA LYS A 152 7.41 8.93 7.06
C LYS A 152 6.30 8.16 6.34
N VAL A 153 6.62 7.60 5.17
CA VAL A 153 5.66 6.80 4.37
C VAL A 153 5.38 5.48 5.08
N PHE A 154 6.44 4.84 5.58
CA PHE A 154 6.35 3.59 6.33
C PHE A 154 5.42 3.73 7.54
N ASN A 155 5.65 4.75 8.38
CA ASN A 155 4.83 5.02 9.55
C ASN A 155 3.36 5.24 9.19
N GLN A 156 3.08 5.93 8.08
CA GLN A 156 1.70 6.13 7.64
C GLN A 156 1.04 4.83 7.15
N MET A 157 1.79 3.94 6.48
CA MET A 157 1.30 2.63 6.05
C MET A 157 1.05 1.69 7.23
N ILE A 158 1.93 1.70 8.25
CA ILE A 158 1.71 0.98 9.51
C ILE A 158 0.46 1.49 10.21
N LEU A 159 0.30 2.82 10.32
CA LEU A 159 -0.89 3.41 10.92
C LEU A 159 -2.15 2.97 10.17
N SER A 160 -2.15 3.00 8.84
CA SER A 160 -3.28 2.51 8.02
C SER A 160 -3.61 1.04 8.31
N THR A 161 -2.58 0.19 8.41
CA THR A 161 -2.74 -1.24 8.75
C THR A 161 -3.33 -1.42 10.14
N HIS A 162 -2.85 -0.66 11.13
CA HIS A 162 -3.35 -0.69 12.50
C HIS A 162 -4.82 -0.22 12.56
N TRP A 163 -5.18 0.82 11.81
CA TRP A 163 -6.57 1.26 11.70
C TRP A 163 -7.48 0.18 11.11
N GLY A 164 -7.06 -0.50 10.03
CA GLY A 164 -7.81 -1.64 9.48
C GLY A 164 -8.06 -2.73 10.52
N ARG A 165 -7.05 -3.06 11.34
CA ARG A 165 -7.19 -4.00 12.46
C ARG A 165 -8.18 -3.51 13.52
N MET A 166 -8.07 -2.25 13.96
CA MET A 166 -8.98 -1.66 14.94
C MET A 166 -10.43 -1.63 14.45
N MET A 167 -10.63 -1.40 13.15
CA MET A 167 -11.94 -1.40 12.51
C MET A 167 -12.47 -2.81 12.20
N GLN A 168 -11.70 -3.86 12.50
CA GLN A 168 -12.00 -5.25 12.13
C GLN A 168 -12.21 -5.43 10.62
N VAL A 169 -11.55 -4.60 9.80
CA VAL A 169 -11.54 -4.67 8.34
C VAL A 169 -10.10 -4.67 7.86
N GLN A 170 -9.52 -5.87 7.77
CA GLN A 170 -8.12 -6.08 7.39
C GLN A 170 -7.96 -6.53 5.93
N ASN A 171 -9.02 -7.07 5.33
CA ASN A 171 -9.03 -7.58 3.97
C ASN A 171 -10.42 -7.36 3.31
N VAL A 172 -10.53 -7.73 2.03
CA VAL A 172 -11.76 -7.55 1.24
C VAL A 172 -12.92 -8.41 1.75
N ALA A 173 -12.64 -9.61 2.29
CA ALA A 173 -13.68 -10.46 2.87
C ALA A 173 -14.30 -9.81 4.11
N ASP A 174 -13.48 -9.25 5.00
CA ASP A 174 -13.96 -8.51 6.18
C ASP A 174 -14.84 -7.30 5.76
N LEU A 175 -14.43 -6.60 4.70
CA LEU A 175 -15.22 -5.49 4.15
C LEU A 175 -16.56 -5.98 3.62
N ASN A 176 -16.59 -7.09 2.88
CA ASN A 176 -17.81 -7.69 2.37
C ASN A 176 -18.74 -8.15 3.50
N ASP A 177 -18.20 -8.75 4.57
CA ASP A 177 -18.96 -9.09 5.78
C ASP A 177 -19.60 -7.85 6.40
N CYS A 178 -18.88 -6.73 6.45
CA CYS A 178 -19.40 -5.45 6.95
C CYS A 178 -20.54 -4.90 6.07
N VAL A 179 -20.41 -5.02 4.74
CA VAL A 179 -21.46 -4.61 3.79
C VAL A 179 -22.72 -5.46 3.95
N VAL A 180 -22.58 -6.79 3.91
CA VAL A 180 -23.72 -7.71 3.98
C VAL A 180 -24.41 -7.68 5.33
N SER A 181 -23.67 -7.43 6.41
CA SER A 181 -24.26 -7.23 7.75
C SER A 181 -24.90 -5.86 7.97
N GLY A 182 -24.91 -4.97 6.96
CA GLY A 182 -25.51 -3.65 7.02
C GLY A 182 -24.73 -2.62 7.87
N LYS A 183 -23.48 -2.92 8.23
CA LYS A 183 -22.64 -2.09 9.11
C LYS A 183 -21.76 -1.09 8.35
N VAL A 184 -21.82 -1.07 7.02
CA VAL A 184 -20.99 -0.19 6.18
C VAL A 184 -21.12 1.29 6.51
N ASN A 185 -22.32 1.77 6.85
CA ASN A 185 -22.54 3.17 7.22
C ASN A 185 -21.79 3.53 8.51
N GLN A 186 -21.76 2.62 9.49
CA GLN A 186 -21.00 2.82 10.72
C GLN A 186 -19.50 2.88 10.43
N LEU A 187 -19.00 1.99 9.57
CA LEU A 187 -17.60 2.01 9.12
C LEU A 187 -17.24 3.36 8.47
N ILE A 188 -18.08 3.85 7.56
CA ILE A 188 -17.89 5.16 6.90
C ILE A 188 -17.85 6.29 7.93
N LEU A 189 -18.81 6.34 8.86
CA LEU A 189 -18.86 7.38 9.88
C LEU A 189 -17.61 7.40 10.78
N VAL A 190 -17.11 6.23 11.17
CA VAL A 190 -15.88 6.15 11.97
C VAL A 190 -14.66 6.59 11.16
N GLN A 191 -14.59 6.26 9.86
CA GLN A 191 -13.51 6.73 8.98
C GLN A 191 -13.54 8.25 8.79
N GLU A 192 -14.72 8.84 8.56
CA GLU A 192 -14.87 10.31 8.47
C GLU A 192 -14.49 10.99 9.79
N ALA A 193 -14.91 10.45 10.94
CA ALA A 193 -14.53 10.98 12.25
C ALA A 193 -13.01 10.90 12.49
N LEU A 194 -12.36 9.80 12.10
CA LEU A 194 -10.91 9.65 12.20
C LEU A 194 -10.17 10.66 11.31
N PHE A 195 -10.66 10.84 10.08
CA PHE A 195 -10.10 11.81 9.15
C PHE A 195 -10.22 13.23 9.70
N GLU A 196 -11.41 13.60 10.22
CA GLU A 196 -11.65 14.90 10.82
C GLU A 196 -10.77 15.15 12.06
N ARG A 197 -10.60 14.13 12.93
CA ARG A 197 -9.69 14.22 14.09
C ARG A 197 -8.27 14.53 13.65
N ARG A 198 -7.76 13.85 12.61
CA ARG A 198 -6.41 14.07 12.08
C ARG A 198 -6.23 15.47 11.49
N ILE A 199 -7.23 16.00 10.78
CA ILE A 199 -7.19 17.38 10.30
C ILE A 199 -7.14 18.36 11.48
N GLY A 200 -7.93 18.11 12.53
CA GLY A 200 -7.88 18.87 13.79
C GLY A 200 -6.51 18.82 14.46
N GLU A 201 -5.87 17.64 14.52
CA GLU A 201 -4.50 17.47 15.04
C GLU A 201 -3.47 18.28 14.23
N ILE A 202 -3.59 18.29 12.89
CA ILE A 202 -2.75 19.10 12.00
C ILE A 202 -3.01 20.60 12.23
N ALA A 203 -4.27 21.02 12.31
CA ALA A 203 -4.64 22.42 12.56
C ALA A 203 -4.08 22.91 13.91
N LYS A 204 -4.15 22.08 14.96
CA LYS A 204 -3.53 22.36 16.25
C LYS A 204 -2.02 22.53 16.13
N HIS A 205 -1.34 21.59 15.45
CA HIS A 205 0.11 21.66 15.25
C HIS A 205 0.54 22.91 14.47
N ILE A 206 -0.28 23.40 13.53
CA ILE A 206 -0.05 24.68 12.84
C ILE A 206 -0.27 25.86 13.81
N TYR A 207 -1.37 25.83 14.58
CA TYR A 207 -1.72 26.89 15.52
C TYR A 207 -0.63 27.12 16.59
N ASP A 208 -0.05 26.04 17.11
CA ASP A 208 1.02 26.04 18.11
C ASP A 208 2.34 26.65 17.57
N ARG A 209 2.43 26.93 16.26
CA ARG A 209 3.58 27.54 15.60
C ARG A 209 3.24 28.95 15.10
N PRO A 210 3.35 29.98 15.96
CA PRO A 210 2.86 31.34 15.65
C PRO A 210 3.59 32.02 14.47
N HIS A 211 4.76 31.54 14.08
CA HIS A 211 5.56 32.06 12.96
C HIS A 211 5.14 31.52 11.59
N VAL A 212 4.25 30.51 11.53
CA VAL A 212 3.80 29.93 10.25
C VAL A 212 2.81 30.87 9.58
N LYS A 213 3.19 31.41 8.42
CA LYS A 213 2.34 32.30 7.59
C LYS A 213 1.75 31.60 6.36
N MET A 214 2.38 30.52 5.89
CA MET A 214 1.99 29.82 4.68
C MET A 214 2.01 28.31 4.93
N VAL A 215 0.96 27.63 4.47
CA VAL A 215 0.82 26.17 4.52
C VAL A 215 0.65 25.68 3.09
N MET A 216 1.60 24.88 2.62
CA MET A 216 1.57 24.33 1.26
C MET A 216 1.08 22.89 1.31
N ILE A 217 0.12 22.54 0.46
CA ILE A 217 -0.47 21.21 0.37
C ILE A 217 -0.07 20.61 -0.97
N ALA A 218 0.74 19.56 -0.93
CA ALA A 218 1.22 18.85 -2.10
C ALA A 218 0.70 17.41 -2.12
N GLY A 219 0.46 16.88 -3.33
CA GLY A 219 0.01 15.51 -3.53
C GLY A 219 -0.35 15.24 -4.99
N PRO A 220 -0.39 13.96 -5.42
CA PRO A 220 -0.74 13.57 -6.78
C PRO A 220 -2.08 14.14 -7.25
N SER A 221 -2.35 14.13 -8.56
CA SER A 221 -3.68 14.41 -9.08
C SER A 221 -4.72 13.50 -8.40
N SER A 222 -5.91 14.04 -8.11
CA SER A 222 -7.01 13.33 -7.42
C SER A 222 -6.76 12.88 -5.97
N SER A 223 -5.67 13.31 -5.30
CA SER A 223 -5.41 13.00 -3.88
C SER A 223 -6.29 13.77 -2.87
N GLY A 224 -7.30 14.51 -3.33
CA GLY A 224 -8.21 15.25 -2.45
C GLY A 224 -7.63 16.54 -1.86
N LYS A 225 -6.58 17.13 -2.46
CA LYS A 225 -5.91 18.36 -1.99
C LYS A 225 -6.90 19.49 -1.67
N THR A 226 -7.78 19.82 -2.60
CA THR A 226 -8.76 20.91 -2.46
C THR A 226 -9.74 20.63 -1.32
N SER A 227 -10.22 19.39 -1.21
CA SER A 227 -11.11 18.97 -0.11
C SER A 227 -10.41 19.05 1.24
N PHE A 228 -9.17 18.54 1.33
CA PHE A 228 -8.35 18.63 2.53
C PHE A 228 -8.06 20.08 2.93
N ALA A 229 -7.71 20.94 1.96
CA ALA A 229 -7.43 22.35 2.21
C ALA A 229 -8.65 23.10 2.76
N ASN A 230 -9.84 22.83 2.21
CA ASN A 230 -11.09 23.40 2.71
C ASN A 230 -11.39 22.94 4.14
N ARG A 231 -11.30 21.63 4.43
CA ARG A 231 -11.51 21.10 5.78
C ARG A 231 -10.48 21.64 6.78
N LEU A 232 -9.21 21.75 6.38
CA LEU A 232 -8.17 22.35 7.20
C LEU A 232 -8.45 23.82 7.50
N CYS A 233 -8.97 24.58 6.54
CA CYS A 233 -9.37 25.97 6.75
C CYS A 233 -10.48 26.08 7.80
N ILE A 234 -11.49 25.21 7.75
CA ILE A 234 -12.56 25.15 8.75
C ILE A 234 -11.95 24.86 10.13
N GLN A 235 -11.07 23.87 10.25
CA GLN A 235 -10.43 23.51 11.52
C GLN A 235 -9.59 24.67 12.07
N LEU A 236 -8.79 25.35 11.24
CA LEU A 236 -8.00 26.53 11.66
C LEU A 236 -8.88 27.69 12.14
N ARG A 237 -10.08 27.87 11.56
CA ARG A 237 -11.06 28.86 12.04
C ARG A 237 -11.57 28.56 13.44
N THR A 238 -11.67 27.28 13.83
CA THR A 238 -12.05 26.92 15.21
C THR A 238 -11.01 27.37 16.24
N PHE A 239 -9.74 27.52 15.84
CA PHE A 239 -8.66 28.12 16.63
C PHE A 239 -8.58 29.66 16.50
N GLY A 240 -9.56 30.31 15.87
CA GLY A 240 -9.59 31.76 15.68
C GLY A 240 -8.64 32.29 14.59
N ARG A 241 -8.12 31.43 13.71
CA ARG A 241 -7.33 31.85 12.55
C ARG A 241 -8.25 32.13 11.35
N THR A 242 -7.86 33.09 10.52
CA THR A 242 -8.53 33.37 9.24
C THR A 242 -7.63 32.96 8.08
N PRO A 243 -7.58 31.66 7.71
CA PRO A 243 -6.77 31.21 6.59
C PRO A 243 -7.38 31.67 5.26
N HIS A 244 -6.52 32.02 4.31
CA HIS A 244 -6.88 32.29 2.93
C HIS A 244 -6.47 31.11 2.06
N LEU A 245 -7.45 30.46 1.44
CA LEU A 245 -7.21 29.32 0.56
C LEU A 245 -6.80 29.82 -0.83
N ILE A 246 -5.65 29.38 -1.30
CA ILE A 246 -5.15 29.66 -2.65
C ILE A 246 -5.02 28.33 -3.39
N SER A 247 -5.81 28.15 -4.45
CA SER A 247 -5.72 26.98 -5.32
C SER A 247 -4.92 27.32 -6.56
N LEU A 248 -3.84 26.57 -6.83
CA LEU A 248 -3.05 26.74 -8.06
C LEU A 248 -3.86 26.42 -9.32
N ASP A 249 -4.92 25.61 -9.20
CA ASP A 249 -5.84 25.30 -10.29
C ASP A 249 -6.48 26.55 -10.90
N ASN A 250 -6.58 27.64 -10.12
CA ASN A 250 -7.16 28.93 -10.57
C ASN A 250 -6.19 29.78 -11.40
N TYR A 251 -4.92 29.38 -11.48
CA TYR A 251 -3.85 30.15 -12.12
C TYR A 251 -3.26 29.44 -13.32
N TYR A 252 -3.85 28.34 -13.80
CA TYR A 252 -3.40 27.75 -15.06
C TYR A 252 -3.77 28.64 -16.24
N LYS A 253 -2.84 28.77 -17.18
CA LYS A 253 -3.10 29.41 -18.48
C LYS A 253 -4.14 28.62 -19.26
N ASN A 254 -4.72 29.26 -20.28
CA ASN A 254 -5.59 28.54 -21.21
C ASN A 254 -4.81 27.38 -21.86
N ARG A 255 -5.56 26.35 -22.27
CA ARG A 255 -4.97 25.15 -22.88
C ARG A 255 -4.11 25.49 -24.10
N GLU A 256 -4.50 26.48 -24.89
CA GLU A 256 -3.77 26.92 -26.09
C GLU A 256 -2.41 27.53 -25.77
N ASP A 257 -2.30 28.20 -24.61
CA ASP A 257 -1.11 28.90 -24.13
C ASP A 257 -0.21 28.01 -23.25
N THR A 258 -0.64 26.77 -22.98
CA THR A 258 0.10 25.83 -22.15
C THR A 258 1.30 25.29 -22.94
N PRO A 259 2.52 25.28 -22.35
CA PRO A 259 3.70 24.69 -22.99
C PRO A 259 3.46 23.24 -23.43
N LYS A 260 4.15 22.81 -24.48
CA LYS A 260 4.08 21.42 -24.96
C LYS A 260 5.37 20.67 -24.64
N ASN A 261 5.22 19.39 -24.34
CA ASN A 261 6.32 18.42 -24.26
C ASN A 261 6.92 18.18 -25.65
N PRO A 262 8.13 17.56 -25.73
CA PRO A 262 8.75 17.19 -27.00
C PRO A 262 7.90 16.26 -27.88
N ASP A 263 6.99 15.50 -27.29
CA ASP A 263 6.05 14.61 -27.98
C ASP A 263 4.77 15.32 -28.48
N GLY A 264 4.65 16.64 -28.26
CA GLY A 264 3.51 17.46 -28.66
C GLY A 264 2.34 17.47 -27.68
N SER A 265 2.40 16.72 -26.58
CA SER A 265 1.39 16.75 -25.50
C SER A 265 1.52 18.01 -24.64
N TYR A 266 0.45 18.44 -23.97
CA TYR A 266 0.50 19.62 -23.08
C TYR A 266 1.26 19.30 -21.79
N ASN A 267 2.16 20.19 -21.40
CA ASN A 267 2.95 20.09 -20.18
C ASN A 267 2.36 21.00 -19.09
N PHE A 268 1.57 20.41 -18.20
CA PHE A 268 0.97 21.10 -17.05
C PHE A 268 1.85 21.05 -15.78
N GLU A 269 3.02 20.43 -15.86
CA GLU A 269 3.93 20.23 -14.72
C GLU A 269 5.03 21.30 -14.62
N THR A 270 5.03 22.29 -15.53
CA THR A 270 5.98 23.41 -15.50
C THR A 270 5.35 24.66 -14.91
N ILE A 271 6.19 25.51 -14.33
CA ILE A 271 5.78 26.85 -13.87
C ILE A 271 5.23 27.70 -15.03
N ASP A 272 5.70 27.45 -16.25
CA ASP A 272 5.27 28.17 -17.45
C ASP A 272 3.81 27.89 -17.83
N ALA A 273 3.21 26.80 -17.32
CA ALA A 273 1.78 26.51 -17.45
C ALA A 273 0.91 27.38 -16.52
N ILE A 274 1.52 28.09 -15.56
CA ILE A 274 0.85 28.97 -14.62
C ILE A 274 0.97 30.43 -15.10
N ASP A 275 -0.11 31.17 -15.00
CA ASP A 275 -0.13 32.62 -15.13
C ASP A 275 0.47 33.26 -13.87
N VAL A 276 1.80 33.39 -13.89
CA VAL A 276 2.59 33.94 -12.79
C VAL A 276 2.28 35.43 -12.57
N GLU A 277 1.92 36.16 -13.62
CA GLU A 277 1.58 37.58 -13.52
C GLU A 277 0.27 37.75 -12.74
N TYR A 278 -0.78 37.03 -13.16
CA TYR A 278 -2.07 37.03 -12.48
C TYR A 278 -1.99 36.51 -11.04
N PHE A 279 -1.17 35.47 -10.81
CA PHE A 279 -0.88 34.98 -9.46
C PHE A 279 -0.27 36.08 -8.58
N ASN A 280 0.77 36.76 -9.07
CA ASN A 280 1.44 37.82 -8.31
C ASN A 280 0.53 39.03 -8.04
N GLU A 281 -0.34 39.39 -8.99
CA GLU A 281 -1.37 40.42 -8.77
C GLU A 281 -2.34 40.02 -7.67
N SER A 282 -2.86 38.80 -7.73
CA SER A 282 -3.76 38.26 -6.71
C SER A 282 -3.11 38.26 -5.32
N MET A 283 -1.84 37.88 -5.22
CA MET A 283 -1.09 37.86 -3.95
C MET A 283 -0.86 39.25 -3.35
N LYS A 284 -0.83 40.32 -4.15
CA LYS A 284 -0.72 41.70 -3.64
C LYS A 284 -2.02 42.23 -3.04
N THR A 285 -3.15 41.64 -3.41
CA THR A 285 -4.50 42.04 -2.97
C THR A 285 -5.01 41.26 -1.74
N LEU A 286 -4.21 40.31 -1.24
CA LEU A 286 -4.50 39.36 -0.17
C LEU A 286 -3.96 39.85 1.18
#